data_AF-A0A6B2VBY9-F1
#
_entry.id   AF-A0A6B2VBY9-F1
#
_cell.length_a   1.000
_cell.length_b   1.000
_cell.length_c   1.000
_cell.angle_alpha   90.00
_cell.angle_beta   90.00
_cell.angle_gamma   90.00
#
_symmetry.space_group_name_H-M   'P 1'
#
loop_
_entity.id
_entity.type
_entity.pdbx_description
1 polymer ?
#
loop_
_entity_poly.entity_id
_entity_poly.type
_entity_poly.pdbx_seq_one_letter_code
_entity_poly.pdbx_strand_id
1 'polypeptide(L)'
;HLRTALAGPLPAALDRDDLPERAARLLEYVWTETVRPSWERRRHVLEADVGARTARVSRGGWAAVLDELRPGTRWLGGNRFQVNTHVYPPREIAGAQLVFVPVTPQTGWVSWDEPPSRYAVVYPCAGVLADADARRSSVSAALGALLGAARAEVLVLLDAPLSTTQLTAVTGQALGSVGRHLRVLREAGLVERRRAGRSVLYARTDAGRVLVRAAAPDSGRARAR
;
A
#
# COMPACT_ATOMS: atom_id res chain seq x y z
N HIS A 1 -2.27 -30.14 -7.46
CA HIS A 1 -2.56 -28.70 -7.49
C HIS A 1 -2.20 -28.03 -8.82
N LEU A 2 -0.95 -28.03 -9.31
CA LEU A 2 -0.62 -27.34 -10.58
C LEU A 2 -1.34 -27.91 -11.81
N ARG A 3 -1.44 -29.24 -11.95
CA ARG A 3 -2.25 -29.89 -13.01
C ARG A 3 -3.73 -29.51 -12.93
N THR A 4 -4.26 -29.33 -11.72
CA THR A 4 -5.64 -28.90 -11.45
C THR A 4 -5.87 -27.44 -11.85
N ALA A 5 -4.85 -26.58 -11.67
CA ALA A 5 -4.95 -25.15 -11.93
C ALA A 5 -4.77 -24.77 -13.41
N LEU A 6 -3.98 -25.54 -14.18
CA LEU A 6 -3.64 -25.20 -15.57
C LEU A 6 -4.68 -25.64 -16.61
N ALA A 7 -5.73 -26.36 -16.22
CA ALA A 7 -6.77 -26.88 -17.13
C ALA A 7 -6.17 -27.52 -18.41
N GLY A 8 -5.10 -28.32 -18.27
CA GLY A 8 -4.33 -28.90 -19.37
C GLY A 8 -3.05 -29.62 -18.91
N PRO A 9 -2.30 -30.24 -19.84
CA PRO A 9 -1.02 -30.87 -19.50
C PRO A 9 -0.03 -29.82 -19.00
N LEU A 10 0.77 -30.19 -18.00
CA LEU A 10 1.83 -29.32 -17.50
C LEU A 10 2.84 -29.07 -18.62
N PRO A 11 3.32 -27.82 -18.82
CA PRO A 11 4.49 -27.58 -19.63
C PRO A 11 5.64 -28.49 -19.18
N ALA A 12 6.45 -29.02 -20.11
CA ALA A 12 7.51 -29.98 -19.80
C ALA A 12 8.51 -29.48 -18.72
N ALA A 13 8.71 -28.16 -18.62
CA ALA A 13 9.54 -27.56 -17.58
C ALA A 13 8.96 -27.72 -16.15
N LEU A 14 7.65 -27.94 -16.02
CA LEU A 14 6.91 -28.13 -14.77
C LEU A 14 6.49 -29.59 -14.54
N ASP A 15 6.69 -30.48 -15.51
CA ASP A 15 6.40 -31.90 -15.40
C ASP A 15 7.65 -32.67 -14.95
N ARG A 16 7.99 -32.54 -13.66
CA ARG A 16 9.25 -33.04 -13.07
C ARG A 16 9.05 -33.50 -11.63
N ASP A 17 9.84 -34.47 -11.21
CA ASP A 17 9.82 -34.99 -9.84
C ASP A 17 10.51 -34.06 -8.83
N ASP A 18 11.48 -33.25 -9.28
CA ASP A 18 12.27 -32.31 -8.45
C ASP A 18 11.67 -30.90 -8.34
N LEU A 19 10.43 -30.72 -8.81
CA LEU A 19 9.78 -29.41 -8.84
C LEU A 19 9.62 -28.77 -7.45
N PRO A 20 9.21 -29.50 -6.39
CA PRO A 20 9.09 -28.92 -5.04
C PRO A 20 10.41 -28.36 -4.52
N GLU A 21 11.51 -29.11 -4.62
CA GLU A 21 12.84 -28.67 -4.20
C GLU A 21 13.32 -27.47 -4.99
N ARG A 22 13.13 -27.45 -6.31
CA ARG A 22 13.50 -26.31 -7.16
C ARG A 22 12.68 -25.07 -6.82
N ALA A 23 11.38 -25.22 -6.57
CA ALA A 23 10.51 -24.13 -6.16
C ALA A 23 10.92 -23.58 -4.79
N ALA A 24 11.23 -24.44 -3.83
CA ALA A 24 11.73 -24.03 -2.52
C ALA A 24 13.04 -23.24 -2.63
N ARG A 25 14.02 -23.72 -3.40
CA ARG A 25 15.29 -23.00 -3.64
C ARG A 25 15.08 -21.66 -4.33
N LEU A 26 14.17 -21.58 -5.31
CA LEU A 26 13.83 -20.32 -5.97
C LEU A 26 13.20 -19.33 -4.99
N LEU A 27 12.25 -19.78 -4.17
CA LEU A 27 11.62 -18.93 -3.15
C LEU A 27 12.62 -18.45 -2.11
N GLU A 28 13.55 -19.31 -1.68
CA GLU A 28 14.63 -18.96 -0.76
C GLU A 28 15.59 -17.93 -1.36
N TYR A 29 15.98 -18.10 -2.63
CA TYR A 29 16.79 -17.14 -3.37
C TYR A 29 16.07 -15.79 -3.49
N VAL A 30 14.81 -15.79 -3.94
CA VAL A 30 13.99 -14.57 -4.06
C VAL A 30 13.87 -13.88 -2.70
N TRP A 31 13.57 -14.62 -1.63
CA TRP A 31 13.52 -14.07 -0.28
C TRP A 31 14.84 -13.42 0.10
N THR A 32 15.94 -14.15 -0.04
CA THR A 32 17.27 -13.76 0.44
C THR A 32 17.84 -12.56 -0.31
N GLU A 33 17.72 -12.55 -1.63
CA GLU A 33 18.35 -11.56 -2.51
C GLU A 33 17.45 -10.36 -2.80
N THR A 34 16.12 -10.54 -2.84
CA THR A 34 15.21 -9.49 -3.31
C THR A 34 14.29 -8.92 -2.23
N VAL A 35 13.87 -9.74 -1.25
CA VAL A 35 12.91 -9.32 -0.22
C VAL A 35 13.62 -8.89 1.06
N ARG A 36 14.44 -9.79 1.63
CA ARG A 36 15.13 -9.63 2.91
C ARG A 36 15.89 -8.30 3.03
N PRO A 37 16.67 -7.83 2.02
CA PRO A 37 17.41 -6.58 2.15
C PRO A 37 16.51 -5.35 2.37
N SER A 38 15.25 -5.41 1.93
CA SER A 38 14.28 -4.33 2.06
C SER A 38 13.09 -4.68 2.96
N TRP A 39 13.15 -5.80 3.69
CA TRP A 39 12.00 -6.36 4.39
C TRP A 39 11.46 -5.42 5.47
N GLU A 40 12.30 -4.83 6.31
CA GLU A 40 11.85 -3.90 7.36
C GLU A 40 11.11 -2.69 6.77
N ARG A 41 11.64 -2.12 5.68
CA ARG A 41 10.96 -1.03 4.94
C ARG A 41 9.61 -1.48 4.39
N ARG A 42 9.54 -2.65 3.74
CA ARG A 42 8.29 -3.21 3.20
C ARG A 42 7.30 -3.50 4.31
N ARG A 43 7.71 -4.16 5.38
CA ARG A 43 6.89 -4.47 6.56
C ARG A 43 6.24 -3.22 7.14
N HIS A 44 7.02 -2.15 7.32
CA HIS A 44 6.48 -0.88 7.82
C HIS A 44 5.44 -0.26 6.88
N VAL A 45 5.65 -0.35 5.57
CA VAL A 45 4.65 0.02 4.56
C VAL A 45 3.37 -0.82 4.71
N LEU A 46 3.49 -2.15 4.83
CA LEU A 46 2.33 -3.04 5.01
C LEU A 46 1.56 -2.67 6.30
N GLU A 47 2.28 -2.48 7.42
CA GLU A 47 1.69 -2.08 8.71
C GLU A 47 1.00 -0.70 8.63
N ALA A 48 1.55 0.23 7.85
CA ALA A 48 0.96 1.56 7.66
C ALA A 48 -0.38 1.47 6.93
N ASP A 49 -0.42 0.67 5.88
CA ASP A 49 -1.63 0.46 5.08
C ASP A 49 -2.75 -0.18 5.93
N VAL A 50 -2.42 -1.25 6.67
CA VAL A 50 -3.38 -1.91 7.59
C VAL A 50 -3.93 -0.90 8.60
N GLY A 51 -3.05 -0.10 9.21
CA GLY A 51 -3.45 0.93 10.16
C GLY A 51 -4.35 2.01 9.53
N ALA A 52 -4.01 2.47 8.32
CA ALA A 52 -4.78 3.47 7.59
C ALA A 52 -6.19 2.98 7.24
N ARG A 53 -6.30 1.75 6.71
CA ARG A 53 -7.57 1.13 6.32
C ARG A 53 -8.43 0.82 7.53
N THR A 54 -7.86 0.28 8.60
CA THR A 54 -8.57 0.03 9.86
C THR A 54 -9.20 1.30 10.40
N ALA A 55 -8.45 2.40 10.43
CA ALA A 55 -8.95 3.69 10.89
C ALA A 55 -10.02 4.29 9.95
N ARG A 56 -10.03 3.94 8.66
CA ARG A 56 -11.06 4.36 7.71
C ARG A 56 -12.34 3.54 7.89
N VAL A 57 -12.24 2.23 8.13
CA VAL A 57 -13.40 1.39 8.49
C VAL A 57 -14.13 1.99 9.69
N SER A 58 -13.40 2.42 10.72
CA SER A 58 -14.03 3.03 11.91
C SER A 58 -14.75 4.36 11.66
N ARG A 59 -14.47 5.07 10.56
CA ARG A 59 -15.10 6.38 10.24
C ARG A 59 -16.18 6.29 9.17
N GLY A 60 -15.94 5.51 8.12
CA GLY A 60 -16.77 5.44 6.92
C GLY A 60 -17.35 4.05 6.63
N GLY A 61 -17.15 3.09 7.55
CA GLY A 61 -17.58 1.71 7.38
C GLY A 61 -16.76 0.94 6.34
N TRP A 62 -17.19 -0.29 6.07
CA TRP A 62 -16.50 -1.20 5.17
C TRP A 62 -16.55 -0.76 3.71
N ALA A 63 -17.68 -0.22 3.24
CA ALA A 63 -17.84 0.20 1.85
C ALA A 63 -16.72 1.17 1.40
N ALA A 64 -16.43 2.17 2.23
CA ALA A 64 -15.38 3.16 1.97
C ALA A 64 -13.95 2.58 1.87
N VAL A 65 -13.70 1.38 2.40
CA VAL A 65 -12.39 0.73 2.32
C VAL A 65 -12.35 -0.28 1.19
N LEU A 66 -13.41 -1.07 1.03
CA LEU A 66 -13.49 -2.16 0.07
C LEU A 66 -13.49 -1.65 -1.38
N ASP A 67 -14.09 -0.49 -1.63
CA ASP A 67 -14.09 0.15 -2.95
C ASP A 67 -12.68 0.62 -3.37
N GLU A 68 -11.80 0.86 -2.41
CA GLU A 68 -10.44 1.38 -2.62
C GLU A 68 -9.35 0.31 -2.50
N LEU A 69 -9.68 -0.98 -2.47
CA LEU A 69 -8.66 -2.04 -2.32
C LEU A 69 -7.83 -2.20 -3.59
N ARG A 70 -8.49 -2.35 -4.75
CA ARG A 70 -7.83 -2.43 -6.06
C ARG A 70 -8.82 -2.15 -7.18
N PRO A 71 -8.37 -1.85 -8.40
CA PRO A 71 -9.26 -1.79 -9.56
C PRO A 71 -10.14 -3.05 -9.66
N GLY A 72 -11.45 -2.84 -9.82
CA GLY A 72 -12.44 -3.91 -9.92
C GLY A 72 -13.02 -4.41 -8.58
N THR A 73 -12.57 -3.90 -7.43
CA THR A 73 -13.24 -4.18 -6.15
C THR A 73 -14.37 -3.19 -5.89
N ARG A 74 -15.51 -3.69 -5.42
CA ARG A 74 -16.67 -2.86 -5.10
C ARG A 74 -17.59 -3.50 -4.07
N TRP A 75 -18.07 -2.71 -3.11
CA TRP A 75 -19.18 -3.08 -2.25
C TRP A 75 -20.51 -2.88 -3.00
N LEU A 76 -21.27 -3.96 -3.16
CA LEU A 76 -22.53 -3.96 -3.90
C LEU A 76 -23.75 -3.78 -2.99
N GLY A 77 -23.57 -3.68 -1.68
CA GLY A 77 -24.65 -3.72 -0.70
C GLY A 77 -25.13 -5.16 -0.42
N GLY A 78 -26.01 -5.32 0.57
CA GLY A 78 -26.59 -6.64 0.91
C GLY A 78 -25.56 -7.73 1.22
N ASN A 79 -24.46 -7.38 1.90
CA ASN A 79 -23.33 -8.28 2.20
C ASN A 79 -22.59 -8.85 0.98
N ARG A 80 -22.70 -8.19 -0.18
CA ARG A 80 -22.02 -8.61 -1.41
C ARG A 80 -20.81 -7.75 -1.68
N PHE A 81 -19.65 -8.41 -1.78
CA PHE A 81 -18.38 -7.79 -2.13
C PHE A 81 -17.88 -8.34 -3.47
N GLN A 82 -17.75 -7.46 -4.45
CA GLN A 82 -17.10 -7.76 -5.72
C GLN A 82 -15.60 -7.67 -5.53
N VAL A 83 -14.88 -8.76 -5.76
CA VAL A 83 -13.42 -8.82 -5.64
C VAL A 83 -12.69 -8.62 -6.96
N ASN A 84 -13.32 -8.92 -8.11
CA ASN A 84 -12.76 -8.72 -9.44
C ASN A 84 -13.90 -8.57 -10.46
N THR A 85 -13.55 -8.24 -11.71
CA THR A 85 -14.52 -8.01 -12.81
C THR A 85 -14.75 -9.24 -13.70
N HIS A 86 -14.16 -10.40 -13.36
CA HIS A 86 -14.36 -11.62 -14.15
C HIS A 86 -15.76 -12.19 -13.86
N VAL A 87 -16.33 -12.82 -14.89
CA VAL A 87 -17.67 -13.42 -14.81
C VAL A 87 -17.57 -14.80 -14.15
N TYR A 88 -17.27 -14.81 -12.85
CA TYR A 88 -17.33 -16.01 -12.02
C TYR A 88 -18.65 -16.05 -11.23
N PRO A 89 -19.19 -17.25 -10.95
CA PRO A 89 -20.36 -17.37 -10.08
C PRO A 89 -20.04 -16.80 -8.69
N PRO A 90 -21.04 -16.15 -8.04
CA PRO A 90 -20.86 -15.66 -6.69
C PRO A 90 -20.57 -16.81 -5.73
N ARG A 91 -19.76 -16.54 -4.70
CA ARG A 91 -19.45 -17.51 -3.64
C ARG A 91 -20.03 -17.03 -2.32
N GLU A 92 -20.73 -17.93 -1.65
CA GLU A 92 -21.12 -17.73 -0.26
C GLU A 92 -19.95 -18.12 0.64
N ILE A 93 -19.56 -17.21 1.54
CA ILE A 93 -18.43 -17.40 2.45
C ILE A 93 -18.86 -17.38 3.91
N ALA A 94 -20.16 -17.60 4.17
CA ALA A 94 -20.69 -17.69 5.52
C ALA A 94 -19.95 -18.78 6.31
N GLY A 95 -19.50 -18.43 7.52
CA GLY A 95 -18.70 -19.34 8.35
C GLY A 95 -17.20 -19.45 7.98
N ALA A 96 -16.75 -18.85 6.87
CA ALA A 96 -15.34 -18.81 6.49
C ALA A 96 -14.66 -17.53 6.99
N GLN A 97 -13.34 -17.58 7.18
CA GLN A 97 -12.56 -16.38 7.49
C GLN A 97 -12.22 -15.62 6.21
N LEU A 98 -12.43 -14.31 6.20
CA LEU A 98 -11.96 -13.41 5.14
C LEU A 98 -10.83 -12.53 5.66
N VAL A 99 -9.65 -12.67 5.07
CA VAL A 99 -8.45 -11.91 5.43
C VAL A 99 -8.08 -10.96 4.29
N PHE A 100 -7.69 -9.74 4.66
CA PHE A 100 -7.18 -8.73 3.73
C PHE A 100 -5.67 -8.65 3.88
N VAL A 101 -4.93 -8.99 2.82
CA VAL A 101 -3.46 -9.07 2.83
C VAL A 101 -2.87 -7.99 1.95
N PRO A 102 -2.23 -6.94 2.52
CA PRO A 102 -1.57 -5.92 1.72
C PRO A 102 -0.29 -6.47 1.10
N VAL A 103 0.06 -5.98 -0.08
CA VAL A 103 1.33 -6.25 -0.76
C VAL A 103 1.92 -4.97 -1.34
N THR A 104 3.25 -4.92 -1.48
CA THR A 104 3.94 -3.76 -2.09
C THR A 104 3.91 -3.71 -3.62
N PRO A 105 3.85 -4.83 -4.38
CA PRO A 105 3.65 -4.76 -5.82
C PRO A 105 2.26 -4.22 -6.20
N GLN A 106 2.13 -3.64 -7.38
CA GLN A 106 0.88 -3.04 -7.90
C GLN A 106 -0.16 -4.08 -8.38
N THR A 107 -0.02 -5.34 -7.96
CA THR A 107 -0.86 -6.46 -8.37
C THR A 107 -1.57 -7.05 -7.16
N GLY A 108 -2.84 -7.40 -7.32
CA GLY A 108 -3.63 -8.10 -6.30
C GLY A 108 -4.31 -9.33 -6.86
N TRP A 109 -4.69 -10.26 -5.98
CA TRP A 109 -5.37 -11.49 -6.35
C TRP A 109 -6.31 -11.95 -5.22
N VAL A 110 -6.99 -13.07 -5.43
CA VAL A 110 -7.77 -13.75 -4.39
C VAL A 110 -7.25 -15.17 -4.29
N SER A 111 -7.11 -15.68 -3.08
CA SER A 111 -6.76 -17.08 -2.83
C SER A 111 -7.67 -17.66 -1.75
N TRP A 112 -7.78 -18.98 -1.73
CA TRP A 112 -8.55 -19.72 -0.74
C TRP A 112 -7.91 -21.09 -0.52
N ASP A 113 -8.14 -21.65 0.66
CA ASP A 113 -7.77 -23.02 0.97
C ASP A 113 -8.74 -24.01 0.31
N GLU A 114 -8.34 -25.28 0.21
CA GLU A 114 -9.21 -26.35 -0.28
C GLU A 114 -9.26 -27.50 0.75
N PRO A 115 -10.42 -27.76 1.40
CA PRO A 115 -11.71 -27.06 1.26
C PRO A 115 -11.69 -25.63 1.84
N PRO A 116 -12.52 -24.71 1.32
CA PRO A 116 -12.43 -23.29 1.64
C PRO A 116 -12.98 -22.95 3.02
N SER A 117 -12.09 -22.95 4.02
CA SER A 117 -12.34 -22.38 5.35
C SER A 117 -11.79 -20.96 5.51
N ARG A 118 -10.91 -20.54 4.59
CA ARG A 118 -10.26 -19.22 4.58
C ARG A 118 -10.19 -18.67 3.17
N TYR A 119 -10.44 -17.37 3.07
CA TYR A 119 -10.30 -16.57 1.86
C TYR A 119 -9.34 -15.42 2.15
N ALA A 120 -8.45 -15.13 1.20
CA ALA A 120 -7.57 -13.98 1.26
C ALA A 120 -7.79 -13.08 0.04
N VAL A 121 -8.03 -11.81 0.30
CA VAL A 121 -8.01 -10.76 -0.73
C VAL A 121 -6.67 -10.08 -0.62
N VAL A 122 -5.80 -10.34 -1.60
CA VAL A 122 -4.48 -9.73 -1.69
C VAL A 122 -4.59 -8.45 -2.49
N TYR A 123 -4.13 -7.33 -1.92
CA TYR A 123 -4.34 -6.00 -2.52
C TYR A 123 -3.07 -5.14 -2.40
N PRO A 124 -2.81 -4.25 -3.37
CA PRO A 124 -1.68 -3.35 -3.30
C PRO A 124 -1.88 -2.35 -2.15
N CYS A 125 -0.82 -2.08 -1.39
CA CYS A 125 -0.83 -0.93 -0.48
C CYS A 125 -1.22 0.34 -1.25
N ALA A 126 -1.92 1.26 -0.59
CA ALA A 126 -2.24 2.56 -1.17
C ALA A 126 -0.96 3.19 -1.75
N GLY A 127 -1.04 3.71 -2.99
CA GLY A 127 0.12 4.04 -3.83
C GLY A 127 1.15 5.00 -3.23
N VAL A 128 0.83 5.66 -2.11
CA VAL A 128 1.77 6.44 -1.28
C VAL A 128 2.92 5.59 -0.71
N LEU A 129 2.66 4.32 -0.42
CA LEU A 129 3.57 3.45 0.32
C LEU A 129 4.37 2.50 -0.59
N ALA A 130 3.79 2.12 -1.73
CA ALA A 130 4.41 1.23 -2.71
C ALA A 130 5.44 1.94 -3.60
N ASP A 131 5.33 3.26 -3.75
CA ASP A 131 6.10 4.05 -4.73
C ASP A 131 6.81 5.25 -4.09
N ALA A 132 7.32 5.05 -2.87
CA ALA A 132 8.00 6.09 -2.11
C ALA A 132 9.18 6.71 -2.88
N ASP A 133 9.85 5.95 -3.75
CA ASP A 133 10.95 6.47 -4.56
C ASP A 133 10.45 7.41 -5.67
N ALA A 134 9.39 7.05 -6.41
CA ALA A 134 8.77 7.95 -7.39
C ALA A 134 8.18 9.21 -6.73
N ARG A 135 7.68 9.11 -5.50
CA ARG A 135 7.17 10.26 -4.73
C ARG A 135 8.25 11.17 -4.18
N ARG A 136 9.40 10.62 -3.79
CA ARG A 136 10.58 11.45 -3.48
C ARG A 136 11.01 12.24 -4.71
N SER A 137 10.95 11.62 -5.89
CA SER A 137 11.18 12.29 -7.17
C SER A 137 10.08 13.27 -7.58
N SER A 138 8.88 13.22 -6.98
CA SER A 138 7.79 14.18 -7.23
C SER A 138 7.84 15.42 -6.34
N VAL A 139 8.83 15.53 -5.45
CA VAL A 139 9.07 16.76 -4.69
C VAL A 139 9.51 17.86 -5.66
N SER A 140 8.59 18.77 -5.95
CA SER A 140 8.89 19.96 -6.76
C SER A 140 9.99 20.80 -6.12
N ALA A 141 10.91 21.30 -6.94
CA ALA A 141 11.98 22.20 -6.52
C ALA A 141 11.42 23.44 -5.78
N ALA A 142 10.25 23.94 -6.19
CA ALA A 142 9.59 25.07 -5.53
C ALA A 142 9.15 24.73 -4.10
N LEU A 143 8.61 23.52 -3.87
CA LEU A 143 8.25 23.06 -2.53
C LEU A 143 9.50 22.85 -1.66
N GLY A 144 10.55 22.31 -2.27
CA GLY A 144 11.86 22.16 -1.63
C GLY A 144 12.48 23.49 -1.23
N ALA A 145 12.35 24.54 -2.05
CA ALA A 145 12.84 25.88 -1.72
C ALA A 145 12.05 26.53 -0.57
N LEU A 146 10.72 26.33 -0.53
CA LEU A 146 9.86 26.90 0.51
C LEU A 146 10.03 26.24 1.87
N LEU A 147 10.06 24.90 1.90
CA LEU A 147 10.06 24.13 3.15
C LEU A 147 11.44 23.56 3.49
N GLY A 148 12.40 23.57 2.58
CA GLY A 148 13.58 22.72 2.65
C GLY A 148 13.25 21.28 2.23
N ALA A 149 14.19 20.65 1.53
CA ALA A 149 14.01 19.34 0.88
C ALA A 149 13.43 18.27 1.82
N ALA A 150 13.98 18.10 3.02
CA ALA A 150 13.55 17.07 3.97
C ALA A 150 12.10 17.27 4.47
N ARG A 151 11.67 18.52 4.73
CA ARG A 151 10.28 18.80 5.15
C ARG A 151 9.30 18.63 3.98
N ALA A 152 9.71 19.05 2.78
CA ALA A 152 8.92 18.84 1.57
C ALA A 152 8.69 17.35 1.29
N GLU A 153 9.75 16.54 1.40
CA GLU A 153 9.70 15.08 1.28
C GLU A 153 8.72 14.45 2.29
N VAL A 154 8.85 14.77 3.58
CA VAL A 154 7.94 14.27 4.63
C VAL A 154 6.49 14.70 4.33
N LEU A 155 6.26 15.94 3.92
CA LEU A 155 4.92 16.43 3.59
C LEU A 155 4.31 15.67 2.40
N VAL A 156 5.10 15.37 1.36
CA VAL A 156 4.67 14.61 0.17
C VAL A 156 4.36 13.14 0.49
N LEU A 157 5.13 12.52 1.39
CA LEU A 157 4.88 11.14 1.85
C LEU A 157 3.63 11.01 2.71
N LEU A 158 3.20 12.09 3.38
CA LEU A 158 2.03 12.11 4.27
C LEU A 158 0.67 12.23 3.55
N ASP A 159 0.63 11.93 2.25
CA ASP A 159 -0.62 11.77 1.50
C ASP A 159 -1.47 10.61 2.06
N ALA A 160 -0.80 9.61 2.63
CA ALA A 160 -1.38 8.58 3.48
C ALA A 160 -0.84 8.71 4.90
N PRO A 161 -1.62 8.33 5.93
CA PRO A 161 -1.16 8.46 7.31
C PRO A 161 0.04 7.55 7.63
N LEU A 162 1.13 8.11 8.16
CA LEU A 162 2.36 7.39 8.53
C LEU A 162 2.81 7.72 9.96
N SER A 163 3.38 6.76 10.66
CA SER A 163 4.10 6.99 11.92
C SER A 163 5.50 7.56 11.69
N THR A 164 6.11 8.08 12.75
CA THR A 164 7.51 8.55 12.69
C THR A 164 8.47 7.44 12.28
N THR A 165 8.29 6.21 12.78
CA THR A 165 9.15 5.05 12.44
C THR A 165 8.97 4.60 10.99
N GLN A 166 7.75 4.67 10.47
CA GLN A 166 7.50 4.44 9.04
C GLN A 166 8.17 5.50 8.18
N LEU A 167 8.06 6.78 8.56
CA LEU A 167 8.73 7.88 7.87
C LEU A 167 10.26 7.71 7.88
N THR A 168 10.88 7.35 9.00
CA THR A 168 12.32 7.06 9.04
C THR A 168 12.72 5.93 8.10
N ALA A 169 11.90 4.88 8.01
CA ALA A 169 12.18 3.74 7.15
C ALA A 169 12.07 4.08 5.65
N VAL A 170 11.17 4.99 5.28
CA VAL A 170 10.99 5.38 3.87
C VAL A 170 11.90 6.52 3.41
N THR A 171 12.29 7.44 4.31
CA THR A 171 13.20 8.55 3.97
C THR A 171 14.67 8.21 4.24
N GLY A 172 14.98 7.21 5.07
CA GLY A 172 16.33 6.92 5.55
C GLY A 172 16.86 7.93 6.58
N GLN A 173 16.03 8.90 7.00
CA GLN A 173 16.43 9.93 7.96
C GLN A 173 16.35 9.41 9.39
N ALA A 174 17.20 9.95 10.28
CA ALA A 174 17.17 9.61 11.70
C ALA A 174 15.84 10.00 12.38
N LEU A 175 15.40 9.22 13.37
CA LEU A 175 14.16 9.42 14.12
C LEU A 175 14.01 10.83 14.70
N GLY A 176 15.09 11.39 15.26
CA GLY A 176 15.09 12.75 15.79
C GLY A 176 14.88 13.81 14.70
N SER A 177 15.42 13.60 13.50
CA SER A 177 15.23 14.52 12.37
C SER A 177 13.79 14.47 11.86
N VAL A 178 13.25 13.28 11.63
CA VAL A 178 11.84 13.10 11.21
C VAL A 178 10.89 13.70 12.25
N GLY A 179 11.12 13.44 13.54
CA GLY A 179 10.32 14.02 14.62
C GLY A 179 10.34 15.56 14.63
N ARG A 180 11.50 16.17 14.36
CA ARG A 180 11.64 17.63 14.23
C ARG A 180 10.88 18.17 13.02
N HIS A 181 10.99 17.51 11.86
CA HIS A 181 10.24 17.90 10.66
C HIS A 181 8.72 17.84 10.89
N LEU A 182 8.24 16.74 11.48
CA LEU A 182 6.81 16.56 11.82
C LEU A 182 6.32 17.62 12.81
N ARG A 183 7.12 17.97 13.81
CA ARG A 183 6.78 19.04 14.75
C ARG A 183 6.56 20.36 14.03
N VAL A 184 7.51 20.78 13.20
CA VAL A 184 7.43 22.04 12.46
C VAL A 184 6.25 22.05 11.49
N LEU A 185 6.04 20.98 10.73
CA LEU A 185 4.92 20.87 9.80
C LEU A 185 3.56 20.89 10.51
N ARG A 186 3.48 20.29 11.71
CA ARG A 186 2.26 20.31 12.54
C ARG A 186 1.99 21.70 13.13
N GLU A 187 3.02 22.36 13.65
CA GLU A 187 2.91 23.73 14.17
C GLU A 187 2.51 24.72 13.07
N ALA A 188 2.92 24.47 11.82
CA ALA A 188 2.47 25.20 10.64
C ALA A 188 1.07 24.80 10.12
N GLY A 189 0.39 23.86 10.76
CA GLY A 189 -0.95 23.40 10.35
C GLY A 189 -0.99 22.56 9.06
N LEU A 190 0.16 22.13 8.54
CA LEU A 190 0.26 21.35 7.29
C LEU A 190 0.06 19.84 7.51
N VAL A 191 0.25 19.39 8.75
CA VAL A 191 0.16 17.99 9.17
C VAL A 191 -0.63 17.90 10.47
N GLU A 192 -1.50 16.91 10.58
CA GLU A 192 -2.19 16.53 11.80
C GLU A 192 -1.66 15.21 12.36
N ARG A 193 -1.89 14.96 13.65
CA ARG A 193 -1.56 13.68 14.31
C ARG A 193 -2.82 13.02 14.84
N ARG A 194 -2.91 11.71 14.72
CA ARG A 194 -3.96 10.88 15.30
C ARG A 194 -3.36 9.66 15.98
N ARG A 195 -3.92 9.27 17.13
CA ARG A 195 -3.54 8.02 17.78
C ARG A 195 -4.24 6.85 17.09
N ALA A 196 -3.49 5.81 16.74
CA ALA A 196 -3.98 4.57 16.17
C ALA A 196 -3.41 3.41 17.00
N GLY A 197 -4.18 2.97 18.00
CA GLY A 197 -3.74 1.97 18.98
C GLY A 197 -2.50 2.43 19.76
N ARG A 198 -1.41 1.67 19.62
CA ARG A 198 -0.11 1.92 20.28
C ARG A 198 0.76 2.93 19.54
N SER A 199 0.35 3.38 18.36
CA SER A 199 1.14 4.24 17.49
C SER A 199 0.50 5.62 17.31
N VAL A 200 1.33 6.62 16.99
CA VAL A 200 0.88 7.93 16.52
C VAL A 200 1.12 8.00 15.02
N LEU A 201 0.05 8.25 14.27
CA LEU A 201 0.11 8.48 12.83
C LEU A 201 0.00 9.97 12.56
N TYR A 202 0.72 10.43 11.56
CA TYR A 202 0.68 11.77 11.01
C TYR A 202 0.01 11.70 9.65
N ALA A 203 -0.75 12.72 9.28
CA ALA A 203 -1.40 12.83 7.97
C ALA A 203 -1.39 14.27 7.49
N ARG A 204 -1.37 14.49 6.18
CA ARG A 204 -1.46 15.83 5.60
C ARG A 204 -2.86 16.42 5.81
N THR A 205 -2.92 17.67 6.25
CA THR A 205 -4.18 18.44 6.34
C THR A 205 -4.64 18.92 4.97
N ASP A 206 -5.81 19.55 4.88
CA ASP A 206 -6.25 20.24 3.66
C ASP A 206 -5.30 21.37 3.24
N ALA A 207 -4.80 22.15 4.21
CA ALA A 207 -3.81 23.19 3.95
C ALA A 207 -2.53 22.60 3.33
N GLY A 208 -2.04 21.49 3.89
CA GLY A 208 -0.91 20.76 3.30
C GLY A 208 -1.21 20.26 1.89
N ARG A 209 -2.42 19.73 1.62
CA ARG A 209 -2.83 19.25 0.29
C ARG A 209 -2.85 20.39 -0.73
N VAL A 210 -3.35 21.56 -0.36
CA VAL A 210 -3.33 22.75 -1.22
C VAL A 210 -1.89 23.15 -1.52
N LEU A 211 -1.01 23.19 -0.51
CA LEU A 211 0.38 23.58 -0.69
C LEU A 211 1.13 22.66 -1.66
N VAL A 212 1.00 21.34 -1.50
CA VAL A 212 1.65 20.35 -2.39
C VAL A 212 1.13 20.49 -3.83
N ARG A 213 -0.18 20.72 -4.02
CA ARG A 213 -0.77 20.92 -5.35
C ARG A 213 -0.32 22.23 -6.00
N ALA A 214 -0.25 23.31 -5.23
CA ALA A 214 0.20 24.62 -5.73
C ALA A 214 1.67 24.60 -6.18
N ALA A 215 2.49 23.71 -5.60
CA ALA A 215 3.88 23.55 -5.99
C ALA A 215 4.10 22.56 -7.14
N ALA A 216 3.06 21.85 -7.61
CA ALA A 216 3.18 20.95 -8.75
C ALA A 216 3.49 21.76 -10.04
N PRO A 217 4.37 21.27 -10.92
CA PRO A 217 4.67 21.98 -12.17
C PRO A 217 3.41 22.09 -13.04
N ASP A 218 3.17 23.27 -13.60
CA ASP A 218 2.11 23.54 -14.58
C ASP A 218 2.35 22.69 -15.83
N SER A 219 1.74 21.51 -15.93
CA SER A 219 1.75 20.69 -17.15
C SER A 219 0.85 21.25 -18.27
N GLY A 220 0.34 22.49 -18.14
CA GLY A 220 -0.76 23.02 -18.97
C GLY A 220 -0.56 24.36 -19.68
N ARG A 221 0.59 25.05 -19.58
CA ARG A 221 0.79 26.37 -20.25
C ARG A 221 1.65 26.34 -21.52
N ALA A 222 2.10 25.16 -21.97
CA ALA A 222 2.99 25.03 -23.15
C ALA A 222 2.27 24.77 -24.49
N ARG A 223 0.94 24.89 -24.59
CA ARG A 223 0.18 24.81 -25.86
C ARG A 223 -0.70 26.02 -26.06
N ALA A 224 -0.08 27.19 -26.27
CA ALA A 224 -0.68 28.34 -26.92
C ALA A 224 0.39 29.41 -27.16
N ARG A 225 1.23 29.19 -28.19
CA ARG A 225 1.89 30.26 -28.94
C ARG A 225 1.96 29.82 -30.40
#